data_AF-A0A520CK08-F1
#
_entry.id   AF-A0A520CK08-F1
#
_cell.length_a   1.000
_cell.length_b   1.000
_cell.length_c   1.000
_cell.angle_alpha   90.00
_cell.angle_beta   90.00
_cell.angle_gamma   90.00
#
_symmetry.space_group_name_H-M   'P 1'
#
loop_
_entity.id
_entity.type
_entity.pdbx_description
1 polymer ?
#
loop_
_entity_poly.entity_id
_entity_poly.type
_entity_poly.pdbx_seq_one_letter_code
_entity_poly.pdbx_strand_id
1 'polypeptide(L)'
;MKKFFILICGGLTLMAFNATAQKKIKTDYDNVFGPAAKITPEYTLAENLAKEALAKLRAGETRAGDSLIKKSIATYPVHEVMNYAKELILLPDVVGANLVMSQLKERVAAMSGKILIPDPLLLIMQNPNFPAQVKEYDKERAYFNFLTWIYDLNRLYASRPYILAKIADLSLPQIIEDKKPLMGFDYEFVQQNAYKFMGLVYMGEYDKARSLIDALPINSFMTKELKLNYHINVDIATEQYPQAIAKVDEISKNKLYQDAVNVQYFMIYSAMGDDKALAYYNKIDKSIKENNYYYYKLAKFYLAKKDFITALNNIEKSNMLRKEKVITSEMLVEGWDFYRTYGEILTGLKQYDKARDNFKISLIYYPGYKETTEALAKMEILAGTAVSTDKTAPEIAITEPTPNRGLKVVSLASNVMVKGTATDVSGIKEVSINGIKVFAQPNGDFWGDVPMKIGLNKILVVAIDMAGNKSEKTFDIEKSAPATTAATP
;
A
#
# COMPACT_ATOMS: atom_id res chain seq x y z
N MET A 1 -8.11 20.87 -11.14
CA MET A 1 -8.53 20.39 -9.81
C MET A 1 -7.26 20.15 -9.02
N LYS A 2 -7.25 20.50 -7.74
CA LYS A 2 -6.04 20.67 -6.94
C LYS A 2 -5.43 19.30 -6.60
N LYS A 3 -4.10 19.18 -6.68
CA LYS A 3 -3.35 17.95 -6.41
C LYS A 3 -3.62 17.46 -4.98
N PHE A 4 -4.36 16.36 -4.84
CA PHE A 4 -4.68 15.79 -3.53
C PHE A 4 -3.47 15.04 -2.95
N PHE A 5 -2.80 15.64 -1.95
CA PHE A 5 -1.74 15.00 -1.16
C PHE A 5 -1.72 15.51 0.27
N ILE A 6 -2.57 14.99 1.14
CA ILE A 6 -2.47 15.19 2.59
C ILE A 6 -3.22 13.99 3.25
N LEU A 7 -2.80 13.37 4.35
CA LEU A 7 -2.33 13.99 5.58
C LEU A 7 -1.54 13.05 6.52
N ILE A 8 -0.49 13.62 7.10
CA ILE A 8 0.28 13.14 8.26
C ILE A 8 -0.40 13.72 9.51
N CYS A 9 -1.12 12.88 10.26
CA CYS A 9 -1.71 13.22 11.53
C CYS A 9 -0.93 12.60 12.68
N GLY A 10 0.03 13.32 13.25
CA GLY A 10 0.42 13.12 14.66
C GLY A 10 1.77 12.45 14.97
N GLY A 11 2.39 11.71 14.08
CA GLY A 11 3.39 10.70 14.45
C GLY A 11 4.75 10.82 13.78
N LEU A 12 4.87 11.59 12.71
CA LEU A 12 6.16 12.26 12.44
C LEU A 12 6.52 13.25 13.54
N THR A 13 5.50 13.84 14.17
CA THR A 13 5.67 14.53 15.44
C THR A 13 6.14 13.56 16.53
N LEU A 14 5.65 12.32 16.65
CA LEU A 14 6.16 11.37 17.67
C LEU A 14 7.62 10.95 17.49
N MET A 15 8.08 10.75 16.26
CA MET A 15 9.49 10.43 15.99
C MET A 15 10.41 11.62 16.25
N ALA A 16 9.93 12.83 15.95
CA ALA A 16 10.63 14.07 16.29
C ALA A 16 10.39 14.54 17.73
N PHE A 17 9.43 13.96 18.45
CA PHE A 17 9.03 14.54 19.74
C PHE A 17 10.04 14.29 20.82
N ASN A 18 11.01 13.36 20.65
CA ASN A 18 12.14 13.35 21.56
C ASN A 18 13.27 12.34 21.29
N ALA A 19 14.45 12.79 20.88
CA ALA A 19 15.68 12.06 21.18
C ALA A 19 15.87 11.92 22.71
N THR A 20 15.38 12.88 23.51
CA THR A 20 15.46 12.87 24.98
C THR A 20 14.44 11.93 25.61
N ALA A 21 13.22 11.81 25.12
CA ALA A 21 12.24 10.79 25.53
C ALA A 21 12.57 9.41 24.97
N GLN A 22 13.13 9.22 23.78
CA GLN A 22 13.68 7.90 23.42
C GLN A 22 14.76 7.47 24.44
N LYS A 23 15.60 8.42 24.89
CA LYS A 23 16.57 8.19 25.97
C LYS A 23 15.93 8.00 27.35
N LYS A 24 14.85 8.73 27.68
CA LYS A 24 14.13 8.68 28.97
C LYS A 24 13.21 7.46 29.09
N ILE A 25 12.44 7.15 28.05
CA ILE A 25 11.64 5.93 27.83
C ILE A 25 12.53 4.68 27.99
N LYS A 26 13.76 4.70 27.45
CA LYS A 26 14.70 3.58 27.58
C LYS A 26 15.09 3.29 29.05
N THR A 27 15.03 4.30 29.92
CA THR A 27 15.36 4.22 31.35
C THR A 27 14.15 4.12 32.26
N ASP A 28 12.95 4.47 31.82
CA ASP A 28 11.79 4.65 32.72
C ASP A 28 10.44 4.46 32.02
N TYR A 29 10.25 3.29 31.41
CA TYR A 29 9.10 2.97 30.57
C TYR A 29 7.75 3.04 31.31
N ASP A 30 7.64 2.42 32.49
CA ASP A 30 6.38 2.37 33.26
C ASP A 30 5.96 3.75 33.78
N ASN A 31 6.93 4.62 34.09
CA ASN A 31 6.66 6.02 34.46
C ASN A 31 6.38 6.92 33.25
N VAL A 32 6.46 6.41 32.02
CA VAL A 32 6.19 7.20 30.82
C VAL A 32 4.87 6.77 30.19
N PHE A 33 4.64 5.47 30.09
CA PHE A 33 3.50 4.89 29.41
C PHE A 33 2.45 4.30 30.36
N GLY A 34 2.75 4.21 31.65
CA GLY A 34 1.95 3.46 32.62
C GLY A 34 2.19 1.95 32.48
N PRO A 35 1.82 1.18 33.51
CA PRO A 35 2.03 -0.27 33.50
C PRO A 35 1.12 -0.97 32.49
N ALA A 36 1.59 -2.11 31.97
CA ALA A 36 0.74 -3.02 31.21
C ALA A 36 -0.46 -3.47 32.05
N ALA A 37 -1.62 -3.62 31.39
CA ALA A 37 -2.80 -4.17 32.05
C ALA A 37 -2.65 -5.68 32.27
N LYS A 38 -3.32 -6.19 33.31
CA LYS A 38 -3.46 -7.63 33.51
C LYS A 38 -4.41 -8.18 32.45
N ILE A 39 -3.88 -9.01 31.54
CA ILE A 39 -4.67 -9.64 30.48
C ILE A 39 -5.72 -10.58 31.08
N THR A 40 -6.96 -10.47 30.63
CA THR A 40 -8.03 -11.39 31.05
C THR A 40 -8.02 -12.69 30.23
N PRO A 41 -8.54 -13.80 30.78
CA PRO A 41 -8.70 -15.03 30.01
C PRO A 41 -9.53 -14.85 28.73
N GLU A 42 -10.56 -14.01 28.76
CA GLU A 42 -11.42 -13.71 27.61
C GLU A 42 -10.66 -12.99 26.50
N TYR A 43 -9.80 -12.02 26.85
CA TYR A 43 -8.95 -11.33 25.88
C TYR A 43 -8.02 -12.33 25.17
N THR A 44 -7.30 -13.15 25.96
CA THR A 44 -6.37 -14.16 25.42
C THR A 44 -7.10 -15.17 24.53
N LEU A 45 -8.29 -15.62 24.94
CA LEU A 45 -9.11 -16.54 24.15
C LEU A 45 -9.53 -15.90 22.82
N ALA A 46 -10.02 -14.66 22.85
CA ALA A 46 -10.42 -13.95 21.63
C ALA A 46 -9.24 -13.72 20.68
N GLU A 47 -8.08 -13.35 21.21
CA GLU A 47 -6.85 -13.17 20.45
C GLU A 47 -6.42 -14.46 19.72
N ASN A 48 -6.40 -15.58 20.44
CA ASN A 48 -6.08 -16.89 19.87
C ASN A 48 -7.11 -17.32 18.80
N LEU A 49 -8.41 -17.11 19.05
CA LEU A 49 -9.45 -17.39 18.06
C LEU A 49 -9.29 -16.56 16.79
N ALA A 50 -8.91 -15.28 16.89
CA ALA A 50 -8.67 -14.42 15.73
C ALA A 50 -7.43 -14.87 14.93
N LYS A 51 -6.34 -15.25 15.63
CA LYS A 51 -5.12 -15.79 15.00
C LYS A 51 -5.39 -17.11 14.29
N GLU A 52 -6.14 -18.01 14.91
CA GLU A 52 -6.55 -19.28 14.31
C GLU A 52 -7.48 -19.05 13.11
N ALA A 53 -8.45 -18.14 13.22
CA ALA A 53 -9.32 -17.75 12.11
C ALA A 53 -8.50 -17.32 10.88
N LEU A 54 -7.50 -16.45 11.08
CA LEU A 54 -6.63 -15.98 10.01
C LEU A 54 -5.83 -17.14 9.38
N ALA A 55 -5.29 -18.05 10.20
CA ALA A 55 -4.60 -19.23 9.69
C ALA A 55 -5.52 -20.11 8.84
N LYS A 56 -6.77 -20.33 9.28
CA LYS A 56 -7.79 -21.07 8.53
C LYS A 56 -8.15 -20.41 7.21
N LEU A 57 -8.33 -19.09 7.20
CA LEU A 57 -8.61 -18.34 5.98
C LEU A 57 -7.46 -18.49 4.96
N ARG A 58 -6.20 -18.36 5.41
CA ARG A 58 -5.01 -18.54 4.57
C ARG A 58 -4.83 -19.96 4.05
N ALA A 59 -5.36 -20.96 4.77
CA ALA A 59 -5.40 -22.34 4.32
C ALA A 59 -6.57 -22.64 3.35
N GLY A 60 -7.41 -21.66 3.03
CA GLY A 60 -8.60 -21.83 2.17
C GLY A 60 -9.83 -22.39 2.93
N GLU A 61 -9.76 -22.54 4.25
CA GLU A 61 -10.85 -23.01 5.10
C GLU A 61 -11.79 -21.85 5.50
N THR A 62 -12.31 -21.09 4.53
CA THR A 62 -13.02 -19.81 4.74
C THR A 62 -14.15 -19.91 5.77
N ARG A 63 -15.03 -20.93 5.67
CA ARG A 63 -16.17 -21.09 6.60
C ARG A 63 -15.72 -21.31 8.04
N ALA A 64 -14.64 -22.05 8.24
CA ALA A 64 -14.07 -22.28 9.57
C ALA A 64 -13.48 -20.98 10.11
N GLY A 65 -12.73 -20.25 9.29
CA GLY A 65 -12.24 -18.91 9.60
C GLY A 65 -13.36 -17.95 10.01
N ASP A 66 -14.44 -17.88 9.21
CA ASP A 66 -15.59 -17.01 9.47
C ASP A 66 -16.30 -17.34 10.79
N SER A 67 -16.41 -18.63 11.12
CA SER A 67 -16.99 -19.07 12.38
C SER A 67 -16.11 -18.68 13.57
N LEU A 68 -14.79 -18.85 13.45
CA LEU A 68 -13.83 -18.52 14.50
C LEU A 68 -13.73 -17.02 14.73
N ILE A 69 -13.73 -16.19 13.67
CA ILE A 69 -13.63 -14.73 13.81
C ILE A 69 -14.88 -14.15 14.48
N LYS A 70 -16.08 -14.66 14.14
CA LYS A 70 -17.33 -14.29 14.83
C LYS A 70 -17.28 -14.66 16.31
N LYS A 71 -16.76 -15.84 16.64
CA LYS A 71 -16.56 -16.28 18.03
C LYS A 71 -15.54 -15.41 18.78
N SER A 72 -14.45 -15.02 18.12
CA SER A 72 -13.46 -14.09 18.67
C SER A 72 -14.12 -12.77 19.07
N ILE A 73 -14.80 -12.09 18.13
CA ILE A 73 -15.48 -10.81 18.37
C ILE A 73 -16.51 -10.94 19.50
N ALA A 74 -17.31 -12.00 19.51
CA ALA A 74 -18.30 -12.25 20.55
C ALA A 74 -17.64 -12.44 21.94
N THR A 75 -16.47 -13.08 21.99
CA THR A 75 -15.70 -13.29 23.22
C THR A 75 -15.15 -11.96 23.74
N TYR A 76 -14.33 -11.27 22.95
CA TYR A 76 -13.72 -9.98 23.29
C TYR A 76 -13.26 -9.24 22.02
N PRO A 77 -13.43 -7.90 21.90
CA PRO A 77 -12.89 -7.18 20.76
C PRO A 77 -11.36 -7.09 20.85
N VAL A 78 -10.66 -7.65 19.87
CA VAL A 78 -9.19 -7.66 19.80
C VAL A 78 -8.71 -7.08 18.47
N HIS A 79 -7.54 -6.45 18.48
CA HIS A 79 -6.94 -5.82 17.29
C HIS A 79 -6.67 -6.84 16.16
N GLU A 80 -6.38 -8.09 16.50
CA GLU A 80 -6.10 -9.20 15.58
C GLU A 80 -7.22 -9.43 14.56
N VAL A 81 -8.45 -9.04 14.88
CA VAL A 81 -9.59 -9.08 13.94
C VAL A 81 -9.31 -8.24 12.69
N MET A 82 -8.53 -7.17 12.80
CA MET A 82 -8.14 -6.33 11.67
C MET A 82 -7.25 -7.08 10.67
N ASN A 83 -6.42 -8.02 11.13
CA ASN A 83 -5.60 -8.84 10.23
C ASN A 83 -6.47 -9.81 9.41
N TYR A 84 -7.53 -10.34 10.00
CA TYR A 84 -8.52 -11.17 9.30
C TYR A 84 -9.26 -10.35 8.24
N ALA A 85 -9.77 -9.16 8.61
CA ALA A 85 -10.44 -8.26 7.67
C ALA A 85 -9.51 -7.83 6.51
N LYS A 86 -8.23 -7.54 6.79
CA LYS A 86 -7.23 -7.25 5.77
C LYS A 86 -7.05 -8.43 4.81
N GLU A 87 -6.95 -9.66 5.31
CA GLU A 87 -6.78 -10.84 4.47
C GLU A 87 -8.00 -11.08 3.56
N LEU A 88 -9.22 -10.88 4.06
CA LEU A 88 -10.43 -10.93 3.23
C LEU A 88 -10.40 -9.92 2.07
N ILE A 89 -9.96 -8.68 2.33
CA ILE A 89 -9.79 -7.65 1.29
C ILE A 89 -8.77 -8.11 0.23
N LEU A 90 -7.69 -8.77 0.64
CA LEU A 90 -6.68 -9.30 -0.27
C LEU A 90 -7.17 -10.53 -1.06
N LEU A 91 -8.20 -11.23 -0.55
CA LEU A 91 -8.94 -12.32 -1.22
C LEU A 91 -10.18 -11.82 -1.99
N PRO A 92 -10.12 -10.60 -2.54
CA PRO A 92 -11.26 -9.78 -2.99
C PRO A 92 -12.62 -9.86 -2.27
N ASP A 93 -12.70 -10.33 -1.03
CA ASP A 93 -13.95 -10.42 -0.27
C ASP A 93 -14.22 -9.16 0.57
N VAL A 94 -14.55 -8.08 -0.14
CA VAL A 94 -14.84 -6.78 0.48
C VAL A 94 -16.13 -6.82 1.32
N VAL A 95 -17.10 -7.66 0.95
CA VAL A 95 -18.36 -7.80 1.68
C VAL A 95 -18.12 -8.45 3.03
N GLY A 96 -17.38 -9.57 3.07
CA GLY A 96 -16.98 -10.24 4.30
C GLY A 96 -16.14 -9.32 5.19
N ALA A 97 -15.16 -8.62 4.62
CA ALA A 97 -14.33 -7.67 5.38
C ALA A 97 -15.16 -6.57 6.05
N ASN A 98 -16.11 -5.97 5.32
CA ASN A 98 -17.02 -4.97 5.86
C ASN A 98 -17.92 -5.52 6.96
N LEU A 99 -18.42 -6.75 6.81
CA LEU A 99 -19.24 -7.40 7.82
C LEU A 99 -18.44 -7.60 9.12
N VAL A 100 -17.22 -8.15 9.03
CA VAL A 100 -16.33 -8.36 10.18
C VAL A 100 -16.02 -7.04 10.89
N MET A 101 -15.67 -6.00 10.13
CA MET A 101 -15.41 -4.66 10.71
C MET A 101 -16.67 -4.05 11.36
N SER A 102 -17.86 -4.24 10.78
CA SER A 102 -19.11 -3.76 11.39
C SER A 102 -19.42 -4.48 12.70
N GLN A 103 -19.26 -5.80 12.73
CA GLN A 103 -19.46 -6.60 13.95
C GLN A 103 -18.50 -6.20 15.07
N LEU A 104 -17.23 -5.94 14.72
CA LEU A 104 -16.25 -5.43 15.68
C LEU A 104 -16.65 -4.04 16.19
N LYS A 105 -17.03 -3.13 15.30
CA LYS A 105 -17.51 -1.78 15.64
C LYS A 105 -18.70 -1.84 16.60
N GLU A 106 -19.70 -2.66 16.30
CA GLU A 106 -20.90 -2.86 17.12
C GLU A 106 -20.57 -3.47 18.48
N ARG A 107 -19.68 -4.46 18.51
CA ARG A 107 -19.22 -5.09 19.75
C ARG A 107 -18.62 -4.08 20.71
N VAL A 108 -17.70 -3.25 20.24
CA VAL A 108 -17.03 -2.24 21.08
C VAL A 108 -18.02 -1.18 21.54
N ALA A 109 -18.92 -0.73 20.67
CA ALA A 109 -19.95 0.25 21.02
C ALA A 109 -20.90 -0.24 22.13
N ALA A 110 -21.17 -1.55 22.18
CA ALA A 110 -22.06 -2.17 23.17
C ALA A 110 -21.37 -2.49 24.51
N MET A 111 -20.04 -2.35 24.61
CA MET A 111 -19.33 -2.58 25.88
C MET A 111 -19.51 -1.43 26.86
N SER A 112 -19.18 -1.68 28.13
CA SER A 112 -19.23 -0.69 29.22
C SER A 112 -17.94 -0.72 30.02
N GLY A 113 -17.59 0.41 30.65
CA GLY A 113 -16.41 0.52 31.49
C GLY A 113 -15.11 0.58 30.69
N LYS A 114 -14.06 -0.04 31.22
CA LYS A 114 -12.74 -0.07 30.58
C LYS A 114 -12.59 -1.27 29.66
N ILE A 115 -11.89 -1.06 28.55
CA ILE A 115 -11.65 -2.06 27.50
C ILE A 115 -10.13 -2.22 27.35
N LEU A 116 -9.68 -3.46 27.28
CA LEU A 116 -8.31 -3.84 27.00
C LEU A 116 -8.06 -3.71 25.49
N ILE A 117 -7.09 -2.89 25.12
CA ILE A 117 -6.61 -2.80 23.74
C ILE A 117 -5.08 -2.69 23.72
N PRO A 118 -4.42 -3.12 22.63
CA PRO A 118 -3.03 -2.74 22.39
C PRO A 118 -2.90 -1.23 22.41
N ASP A 119 -1.88 -0.73 23.10
CA ASP A 119 -1.56 0.69 23.13
C ASP A 119 -1.32 1.17 21.69
N PRO A 120 -2.16 2.09 21.20
CA PRO A 120 -2.17 2.49 19.80
C PRO A 120 -0.86 3.17 19.41
N LEU A 121 -0.22 3.85 20.36
CA LEU A 121 1.03 4.55 20.11
C LEU A 121 2.19 3.57 19.92
N LEU A 122 2.31 2.58 20.80
CA LEU A 122 3.35 1.55 20.70
C LEU A 122 3.13 0.65 19.49
N LEU A 123 1.87 0.36 19.16
CA LEU A 123 1.49 -0.37 17.96
C LEU A 123 1.98 0.35 16.68
N ILE A 124 1.88 1.69 16.67
CA ILE A 124 2.36 2.54 15.57
C ILE A 124 3.89 2.59 15.50
N MET A 125 4.56 2.65 16.66
CA MET A 125 6.02 2.74 16.70
C MET A 125 6.72 1.51 16.12
N GLN A 126 6.10 0.32 16.23
CA GLN A 126 6.66 -0.97 15.78
C GLN A 126 8.13 -1.16 16.18
N ASN A 127 8.51 -0.63 17.35
CA ASN A 127 9.89 -0.60 17.81
C ASN A 127 10.15 -1.90 18.60
N PRO A 128 11.09 -2.77 18.18
CA PRO A 128 11.39 -3.99 18.90
C PRO A 128 11.82 -3.77 20.36
N ASN A 129 12.37 -2.59 20.67
CA ASN A 129 12.73 -2.21 22.03
C ASN A 129 11.53 -1.79 22.88
N PHE A 130 10.39 -1.49 22.26
CA PHE A 130 9.15 -1.05 22.90
C PHE A 130 7.96 -1.82 22.30
N PRO A 131 7.82 -3.12 22.61
CA PRO A 131 6.73 -3.93 22.07
C PRO A 131 5.37 -3.34 22.46
N ALA A 132 4.38 -3.49 21.59
CA ALA A 132 3.01 -3.09 21.87
C ALA A 132 2.52 -3.81 23.14
N GLN A 133 2.08 -3.03 24.12
CA GLN A 133 1.50 -3.54 25.36
C GLN A 133 0.00 -3.37 25.35
N VAL A 134 -0.73 -4.27 25.99
CA VAL A 134 -2.17 -4.12 26.20
C VAL A 134 -2.41 -3.27 27.43
N LYS A 135 -3.33 -2.30 27.31
CA LYS A 135 -3.71 -1.39 28.39
C LYS A 135 -5.22 -1.26 28.48
N GLU A 136 -5.68 -0.75 29.62
CA GLU A 136 -7.08 -0.41 29.82
C GLU A 136 -7.37 1.02 29.36
N TYR A 137 -8.42 1.17 28.55
CA TYR A 137 -8.92 2.46 28.09
C TYR A 137 -10.40 2.59 28.42
N ASP A 138 -10.86 3.80 28.73
CA ASP A 138 -12.30 4.08 28.79
C ASP A 138 -12.97 3.74 27.45
N LYS A 139 -14.21 3.25 27.50
CA LYS A 139 -14.97 2.79 26.33
C LYS A 139 -14.87 3.73 25.12
N GLU A 140 -15.04 5.04 25.31
CA GLU A 140 -14.99 6.03 24.21
C GLU A 140 -13.61 6.11 23.53
N ARG A 141 -12.52 6.02 24.31
CA ARG A 141 -11.15 6.02 23.79
C ARG A 141 -10.82 4.72 23.09
N ALA A 142 -11.22 3.58 23.66
CA ALA A 142 -11.09 2.29 23.01
C ALA A 142 -11.88 2.25 21.69
N TYR A 143 -13.12 2.77 21.70
CA TYR A 143 -13.96 2.82 20.53
C TYR A 143 -13.35 3.68 19.41
N PHE A 144 -12.82 4.86 19.77
CA PHE A 144 -12.08 5.69 18.82
C PHE A 144 -10.91 4.93 18.19
N ASN A 145 -10.09 4.23 18.97
CA ASN A 145 -8.95 3.47 18.45
C ASN A 145 -9.38 2.31 17.51
N PHE A 146 -10.47 1.61 17.79
CA PHE A 146 -10.99 0.62 16.83
C PHE A 146 -11.48 1.27 15.53
N LEU A 147 -12.13 2.43 15.62
CA LEU A 147 -12.58 3.16 14.45
C LEU A 147 -11.40 3.70 13.61
N THR A 148 -10.29 4.12 14.24
CA THR A 148 -9.09 4.55 13.51
C THR A 148 -8.44 3.38 12.76
N TRP A 149 -8.36 2.19 13.37
CA TRP A 149 -7.84 1.00 12.68
C TRP A 149 -8.70 0.57 11.49
N ILE A 150 -10.04 0.62 11.64
CA ILE A 150 -10.98 0.39 10.54
C ILE A 150 -10.78 1.44 9.45
N TYR A 151 -10.67 2.72 9.83
CA TYR A 151 -10.45 3.81 8.90
C TYR A 151 -9.14 3.66 8.12
N ASP A 152 -8.05 3.25 8.76
CA ASP A 152 -6.76 3.01 8.10
C ASP A 152 -6.84 1.88 7.07
N LEU A 153 -7.54 0.79 7.40
CA LEU A 153 -7.76 -0.30 6.45
C LEU A 153 -8.59 0.20 5.25
N ASN A 154 -9.59 1.04 5.49
CA ASN A 154 -10.39 1.64 4.42
C ASN A 154 -9.58 2.60 3.56
N ARG A 155 -8.70 3.43 4.14
CA ARG A 155 -7.81 4.31 3.36
C ARG A 155 -6.89 3.54 2.43
N LEU A 156 -6.50 2.32 2.81
CA LEU A 156 -5.67 1.47 1.98
C LEU A 156 -6.42 0.85 0.81
N TYR A 157 -7.65 0.41 1.02
CA TYR A 157 -8.29 -0.54 0.09
C TYR A 157 -9.69 -0.16 -0.37
N ALA A 158 -10.33 0.84 0.24
CA ALA A 158 -11.67 1.27 -0.12
C ALA A 158 -11.66 2.46 -1.10
N SER A 159 -12.80 2.66 -1.76
CA SER A 159 -12.99 3.80 -2.65
C SER A 159 -13.07 5.12 -1.87
N ARG A 160 -12.70 6.23 -2.52
CA ARG A 160 -12.74 7.57 -1.93
C ARG A 160 -14.11 7.93 -1.31
N PRO A 161 -15.27 7.68 -1.97
CA PRO A 161 -16.57 7.94 -1.35
C PRO A 161 -16.77 7.17 -0.05
N TYR A 162 -16.29 5.93 0.02
CA TYR A 162 -16.38 5.11 1.22
C TYR A 162 -15.49 5.65 2.34
N ILE A 163 -14.25 6.03 2.03
CA ILE A 163 -13.32 6.65 2.99
C ILE A 163 -13.92 7.92 3.59
N LEU A 164 -14.53 8.77 2.75
CA LEU A 164 -15.21 9.99 3.20
C LEU A 164 -16.41 9.69 4.11
N ALA A 165 -17.18 8.63 3.83
CA ALA A 165 -18.25 8.21 4.73
C ALA A 165 -17.71 7.71 6.08
N LYS A 166 -16.57 7.00 6.08
CA LYS A 166 -15.98 6.40 7.29
C LYS A 166 -15.16 7.36 8.14
N ILE A 167 -14.59 8.43 7.58
CA ILE A 167 -13.90 9.43 8.40
C ILE A 167 -14.88 10.15 9.35
N ALA A 168 -16.15 10.29 8.96
CA ALA A 168 -17.18 10.86 9.81
C ALA A 168 -17.45 10.01 11.06
N ASP A 169 -17.32 8.68 10.98
CA ASP A 169 -17.48 7.77 12.11
C ASP A 169 -16.49 8.09 13.25
N LEU A 170 -15.30 8.63 12.93
CA LEU A 170 -14.27 8.97 13.94
C LEU A 170 -14.71 10.06 14.93
N SER A 171 -15.78 10.78 14.60
CA SER A 171 -16.40 11.78 15.49
C SER A 171 -17.47 11.21 16.41
N LEU A 172 -17.87 9.93 16.24
CA LEU A 172 -18.89 9.28 17.06
C LEU A 172 -18.52 9.23 18.54
N PRO A 173 -17.34 8.69 18.95
CA PRO A 173 -16.95 8.73 20.35
C PRO A 173 -16.63 10.17 20.75
N GLN A 174 -17.13 10.62 21.89
CA GLN A 174 -16.79 11.95 22.40
C GLN A 174 -15.60 11.82 23.35
N ILE A 175 -14.39 12.04 22.85
CA ILE A 175 -13.19 12.00 23.69
C ILE A 175 -13.08 13.32 24.45
N ILE A 176 -13.11 13.22 25.77
CA ILE A 176 -12.83 14.34 26.67
C ILE A 176 -11.33 14.35 26.94
N GLU A 177 -10.71 15.52 26.80
CA GLU A 177 -9.30 15.76 27.10
C GLU A 177 -8.97 15.32 28.54
N ASP A 178 -7.98 14.44 28.69
CA ASP A 178 -7.37 14.13 29.97
C ASP A 178 -6.29 15.19 30.27
N LYS A 179 -6.45 15.89 31.40
CA LYS A 179 -5.55 16.97 31.82
C LYS A 179 -4.33 16.47 32.60
N LYS A 180 -4.22 15.17 32.90
CA LYS A 180 -3.14 14.59 33.72
C LYS A 180 -2.36 13.40 33.09
N PRO A 181 -2.11 13.31 31.78
CA PRO A 181 -1.28 12.23 31.26
C PRO A 181 0.19 12.41 31.70
N LEU A 182 0.89 11.29 31.92
CA LEU A 182 2.28 11.27 32.44
C LEU A 182 3.29 12.09 31.60
N MET A 183 2.98 12.38 30.33
CA MET A 183 3.79 13.20 29.44
C MET A 183 3.14 14.52 28.99
N GLY A 184 1.97 14.88 29.53
CA GLY A 184 1.23 16.04 29.04
C GLY A 184 0.87 15.90 27.55
N PHE A 185 0.65 14.66 27.08
CA PHE A 185 0.20 14.32 25.73
C PHE A 185 -0.95 13.29 25.77
N ASP A 186 -2.07 13.59 25.11
CA ASP A 186 -3.36 12.88 25.08
C ASP A 186 -3.57 12.56 23.61
N TYR A 187 -3.05 11.40 23.24
CA TYR A 187 -2.92 10.97 21.86
C TYR A 187 -4.28 10.89 21.17
N GLU A 188 -5.27 10.23 21.79
CA GLU A 188 -6.58 10.05 21.18
C GLU A 188 -7.32 11.37 20.97
N PHE A 189 -7.27 12.28 21.95
CA PHE A 189 -7.91 13.59 21.82
C PHE A 189 -7.29 14.41 20.68
N VAL A 190 -5.96 14.44 20.58
CA VAL A 190 -5.25 15.14 19.50
C VAL A 190 -5.61 14.52 18.15
N GLN A 191 -5.58 13.19 18.04
CA GLN A 191 -5.91 12.50 16.79
C GLN A 191 -7.35 12.73 16.36
N GLN A 192 -8.31 12.67 17.27
CA GLN A 192 -9.71 12.91 16.95
C GLN A 192 -9.92 14.32 16.37
N ASN A 193 -9.28 15.34 16.94
CA ASN A 193 -9.33 16.69 16.39
C ASN A 193 -8.64 16.78 15.03
N ALA A 194 -7.57 16.01 14.84
CA ALA A 194 -6.83 16.00 13.59
C ALA A 194 -7.65 15.42 12.42
N TYR A 195 -8.42 14.36 12.67
CA TYR A 195 -9.31 13.77 11.67
C TYR A 195 -10.42 14.72 11.17
N LYS A 196 -10.86 15.69 12.00
CA LYS A 196 -11.90 16.65 11.60
C LYS A 196 -11.44 17.52 10.42
N PHE A 197 -10.25 18.13 10.50
CA PHE A 197 -9.75 18.93 9.37
C PHE A 197 -9.18 18.06 8.24
N MET A 198 -8.70 16.83 8.52
CA MET A 198 -8.37 15.89 7.44
C MET A 198 -9.56 15.63 6.53
N GLY A 199 -10.76 15.43 7.10
CA GLY A 199 -11.96 15.23 6.32
C GLY A 199 -12.22 16.39 5.37
N LEU A 200 -12.11 17.62 5.88
CA LEU A 200 -12.25 18.84 5.08
C LEU A 200 -11.22 18.91 3.96
N VAL A 201 -9.96 18.57 4.28
CA VAL A 201 -8.89 18.48 3.28
C VAL A 201 -9.21 17.45 2.21
N TYR A 202 -9.67 16.25 2.57
CA TYR A 202 -10.08 15.22 1.61
C TYR A 202 -11.25 15.68 0.74
N MET A 203 -12.15 16.50 1.27
CA MET A 203 -13.26 17.10 0.51
C MET A 203 -12.82 18.28 -0.37
N GLY A 204 -11.56 18.73 -0.26
CA GLY A 204 -11.06 19.92 -0.96
C GLY A 204 -11.52 21.25 -0.35
N GLU A 205 -12.07 21.19 0.87
CA GLU A 205 -12.57 22.33 1.64
C GLU A 205 -11.43 22.97 2.45
N TYR A 206 -10.34 23.36 1.76
CA TYR A 206 -9.10 23.80 2.39
C TYR A 206 -9.25 25.03 3.28
N ASP A 207 -10.11 25.99 2.91
CA ASP A 207 -10.31 27.20 3.71
C ASP A 207 -10.99 26.88 5.05
N LYS A 208 -12.00 26.01 5.04
CA LYS A 208 -12.63 25.51 6.27
C LYS A 208 -11.65 24.69 7.10
N ALA A 209 -10.79 23.89 6.46
CA ALA A 209 -9.74 23.16 7.15
C ALA A 209 -8.77 24.12 7.86
N ARG A 210 -8.33 25.20 7.20
CA ARG A 210 -7.49 26.25 7.81
C ARG A 210 -8.20 26.91 8.99
N SER A 211 -9.45 27.33 8.82
CA SER A 211 -10.23 27.92 9.92
C SER A 211 -10.37 27.00 11.12
N LEU A 212 -10.55 25.69 10.89
CA LEU A 212 -10.60 24.71 11.98
C LEU A 212 -9.26 24.57 12.68
N ILE A 213 -8.14 24.54 11.94
CA ILE A 213 -6.79 24.52 12.51
C ILE A 213 -6.53 25.80 13.30
N ASP A 214 -6.88 26.98 12.76
CA ASP A 214 -6.73 28.28 13.42
C ASP A 214 -7.49 28.37 14.74
N ALA A 215 -8.65 27.72 14.84
CA ALA A 215 -9.45 27.64 16.05
C ALA A 215 -8.89 26.69 17.12
N LEU A 216 -7.91 25.83 16.79
CA LEU A 216 -7.30 24.93 17.78
C LEU A 216 -6.53 25.76 18.82
N PRO A 217 -6.78 25.56 20.13
CA PRO A 217 -6.05 26.24 21.18
C PRO A 217 -4.59 25.77 21.22
N ILE A 218 -3.66 26.65 21.57
CA ILE A 218 -2.28 26.25 21.87
C ILE A 218 -2.23 25.81 23.33
N ASN A 219 -1.78 24.58 23.57
CA ASN A 219 -1.56 24.03 24.91
C ASN A 219 -0.38 23.03 24.89
N SER A 220 -0.13 22.30 25.98
CA SER A 220 0.98 21.34 26.06
C SER A 220 0.92 20.21 25.02
N PHE A 221 -0.24 20.01 24.38
CA PHE A 221 -0.57 18.90 23.50
C PHE A 221 -0.69 19.35 22.04
N MET A 222 -1.30 20.51 21.85
CA MET A 222 -1.42 21.23 20.60
C MET A 222 -0.39 22.36 20.59
N THR A 223 0.88 21.99 20.41
CA THR A 223 1.98 22.96 20.39
C THR A 223 1.87 23.88 19.18
N LYS A 224 2.58 25.02 19.24
CA LYS A 224 2.70 25.93 18.08
C LYS A 224 3.24 25.18 16.87
N GLU A 225 4.24 24.32 17.06
CA GLU A 225 4.87 23.52 16.00
C GLU A 225 3.91 22.48 15.40
N LEU A 226 3.08 21.80 16.23
CA LEU A 226 2.08 20.85 15.73
C LEU A 226 1.00 21.56 14.91
N LYS A 227 0.52 22.72 15.39
CA LYS A 227 -0.44 23.54 14.64
C LYS A 227 0.15 24.04 13.32
N LEU A 228 1.42 24.48 13.32
CA LEU A 228 2.14 24.85 12.09
C LEU A 228 2.27 23.66 11.13
N ASN A 229 2.55 22.45 11.63
CA ASN A 229 2.60 21.23 10.83
C ASN A 229 1.26 20.93 10.13
N TYR A 230 0.12 21.17 10.78
CA TYR A 230 -1.18 21.06 10.13
C TYR A 230 -1.37 22.08 9.01
N HIS A 231 -0.91 23.32 9.17
CA HIS A 231 -0.93 24.28 8.07
C HIS A 231 0.04 23.90 6.93
N ILE A 232 1.25 23.42 7.23
CA ILE A 232 2.22 22.94 6.23
C ILE A 232 1.56 21.89 5.34
N ASN A 233 0.85 20.96 5.95
CA ASN A 233 0.07 19.94 5.28
C ASN A 233 -0.95 20.54 4.30
N VAL A 234 -1.77 21.50 4.73
CA VAL A 234 -2.72 22.21 3.85
C VAL A 234 -2.01 22.99 2.73
N ASP A 235 -0.90 23.65 3.05
CA ASP A 235 -0.08 24.38 2.08
C ASP A 235 0.46 23.45 0.99
N ILE A 236 0.93 22.25 1.36
CA ILE A 236 1.46 21.26 0.40
C ILE A 236 0.39 20.84 -0.62
N ALA A 237 -0.84 20.46 -0.23
CA ALA A 237 -1.84 20.10 -1.26
C ALA A 237 -2.51 21.28 -1.94
N THR A 238 -2.33 22.49 -1.41
CA THR A 238 -2.69 23.70 -2.15
C THR A 238 -1.53 24.24 -2.99
N GLU A 239 -0.41 23.51 -3.05
CA GLU A 239 0.83 23.85 -3.78
C GLU A 239 1.44 25.20 -3.37
N GLN A 240 1.16 25.64 -2.14
CA GLN A 240 1.69 26.84 -1.51
C GLN A 240 3.05 26.55 -0.87
N TYR A 241 4.00 26.05 -1.68
CA TYR A 241 5.29 25.59 -1.18
C TYR A 241 6.12 26.67 -0.46
N PRO A 242 6.16 27.94 -0.90
CA PRO A 242 6.86 28.99 -0.15
C PRO A 242 6.29 29.19 1.27
N GLN A 243 4.96 29.13 1.41
CA GLN A 243 4.27 29.25 2.69
C GLN A 243 4.54 28.03 3.58
N ALA A 244 4.61 26.84 2.99
CA ALA A 244 4.98 25.61 3.70
C ALA A 244 6.44 25.71 4.21
N ILE A 245 7.39 26.10 3.36
CA ILE A 245 8.81 26.24 3.70
C ILE A 245 8.99 27.24 4.84
N ALA A 246 8.35 28.41 4.78
CA ALA A 246 8.46 29.41 5.85
C ALA A 246 7.99 28.88 7.22
N LYS A 247 6.98 28.01 7.24
CA LYS A 247 6.53 27.35 8.48
C LYS A 247 7.49 26.27 8.95
N VAL A 248 8.11 25.52 8.03
CA VAL A 248 9.16 24.55 8.36
C VAL A 248 10.38 25.28 8.94
N ASP A 249 10.76 26.43 8.37
CA ASP A 249 11.84 27.27 8.88
C ASP A 249 11.56 27.74 10.32
N GLU A 250 10.31 28.10 10.63
CA GLU A 250 9.89 28.44 12.00
C GLU A 250 10.02 27.25 12.96
N ILE A 251 9.56 26.06 12.56
CA ILE A 251 9.69 24.82 13.36
C ILE A 251 11.18 24.47 13.57
N SER A 252 12.01 24.69 12.54
CA SER A 252 13.44 24.36 12.55
C SER A 252 14.26 25.10 13.61
N LYS A 253 13.76 26.23 14.12
CA LYS A 253 14.38 26.97 15.24
C LYS A 253 14.42 26.15 16.52
N ASN A 254 13.50 25.21 16.68
CA ASN A 254 13.47 24.29 17.80
C ASN A 254 14.22 23.00 17.45
N LYS A 255 15.38 22.80 18.08
CA LYS A 255 16.26 21.66 17.83
C LYS A 255 15.65 20.30 18.17
N LEU A 256 14.55 20.25 18.92
CA LEU A 256 13.85 19.00 19.19
C LEU A 256 13.23 18.42 17.90
N TYR A 257 12.84 19.26 16.94
CA TYR A 257 12.07 18.82 15.77
C TYR A 257 12.90 18.54 14.51
N GLN A 258 14.23 18.42 14.60
CA GLN A 258 15.08 18.34 13.40
C GLN A 258 14.75 17.16 12.48
N ASP A 259 14.36 16.01 13.04
CA ASP A 259 13.96 14.85 12.23
C ASP A 259 12.65 15.11 11.48
N ALA A 260 11.64 15.70 12.12
CA ALA A 260 10.40 16.11 11.47
C ALA A 260 10.66 17.18 10.40
N VAL A 261 11.54 18.14 10.68
CA VAL A 261 11.93 19.19 9.74
C VAL A 261 12.58 18.61 8.48
N ASN A 262 13.50 17.65 8.63
CA ASN A 262 14.10 16.95 7.50
C ASN A 262 13.04 16.24 6.65
N VAL A 263 12.08 15.59 7.30
CA VAL A 263 10.98 14.92 6.59
C VAL A 263 10.10 15.94 5.88
N GLN A 264 9.69 17.03 6.54
CA GLN A 264 8.86 18.09 5.94
C GLN A 264 9.54 18.73 4.72
N TYR A 265 10.83 19.05 4.79
CA TYR A 265 11.56 19.53 3.63
C TYR A 265 11.61 18.49 2.51
N PHE A 266 11.89 17.22 2.83
CA PHE A 266 11.81 16.14 1.84
C PHE A 266 10.43 16.10 1.18
N MET A 267 9.35 16.24 1.95
CA MET A 267 7.99 16.25 1.43
C MET A 267 7.74 17.40 0.45
N ILE A 268 8.15 18.61 0.81
CA ILE A 268 7.95 19.80 0.00
C ILE A 268 8.80 19.74 -1.27
N TYR A 269 10.11 19.50 -1.13
CA TYR A 269 11.01 19.48 -2.28
C TYR A 269 10.74 18.29 -3.23
N SER A 270 10.32 17.13 -2.72
CA SER A 270 9.90 16.02 -3.58
C SER A 270 8.64 16.34 -4.37
N ALA A 271 7.66 17.04 -3.76
CA ALA A 271 6.47 17.51 -4.47
C ALA A 271 6.78 18.55 -5.56
N MET A 272 7.84 19.33 -5.37
CA MET A 272 8.36 20.30 -6.35
C MET A 272 9.25 19.67 -7.44
N GLY A 273 9.74 18.44 -7.25
CA GLY A 273 10.76 17.86 -8.13
C GLY A 273 12.16 18.50 -7.98
N ASP A 274 12.41 19.15 -6.84
CA ASP A 274 13.68 19.83 -6.52
C ASP A 274 14.69 18.82 -5.94
N ASP A 275 15.94 18.86 -6.43
CA ASP A 275 17.01 17.94 -6.04
C ASP A 275 17.39 18.02 -4.56
N LYS A 276 17.05 19.12 -3.89
CA LYS A 276 17.14 19.23 -2.42
C LYS A 276 16.38 18.12 -1.70
N ALA A 277 15.35 17.55 -2.32
CA ALA A 277 14.61 16.42 -1.77
C ALA A 277 15.55 15.29 -1.34
N LEU A 278 16.53 14.92 -2.18
CA LEU A 278 17.46 13.82 -1.87
C LEU A 278 18.39 14.16 -0.71
N ALA A 279 18.82 15.42 -0.61
CA ALA A 279 19.66 15.88 0.51
C ALA A 279 18.93 15.74 1.85
N TYR A 280 17.64 16.08 1.90
CA TYR A 280 16.83 15.92 3.11
C TYR A 280 16.43 14.47 3.35
N TYR A 281 16.08 13.70 2.31
CA TYR A 281 15.83 12.27 2.41
C TYR A 281 17.01 11.54 3.06
N ASN A 282 18.25 11.85 2.63
CA ASN A 282 19.44 11.23 3.18
C ASN A 282 19.66 11.51 4.67
N LYS A 283 19.14 12.63 5.20
CA LYS A 283 19.20 12.97 6.63
C LYS A 283 18.15 12.26 7.50
N ILE A 284 17.10 11.69 6.90
CA ILE A 284 16.05 10.98 7.65
C ILE A 284 16.65 9.72 8.32
N ASP A 285 16.23 9.39 9.53
CA ASP A 285 16.71 8.19 10.24
C ASP A 285 16.42 6.90 9.44
N LYS A 286 17.36 5.95 9.42
CA LYS A 286 17.23 4.70 8.65
C LYS A 286 16.08 3.83 9.14
N SER A 287 15.80 3.81 10.45
CA SER A 287 14.72 3.03 11.04
C SER A 287 13.33 3.48 10.57
N ILE A 288 13.21 4.73 10.13
CA ILE A 288 11.92 5.33 9.74
C ILE A 288 11.81 5.47 8.21
N LYS A 289 12.94 5.41 7.48
CA LYS A 289 13.03 5.50 6.00
C LYS A 289 12.31 4.37 5.26
N GLU A 290 12.26 3.16 5.80
CA GLU A 290 11.73 1.99 5.08
C GLU A 290 10.20 1.84 5.22
N ASN A 291 9.48 2.80 4.63
CA ASN A 291 8.02 2.83 4.57
C ASN A 291 7.51 3.10 3.15
N ASN A 292 6.26 2.71 2.87
CA ASN A 292 5.67 2.85 1.54
C ASN A 292 5.63 4.32 1.06
N TYR A 293 5.43 5.25 1.98
CA TYR A 293 5.18 6.66 1.67
C TYR A 293 6.40 7.36 1.10
N TYR A 294 7.57 7.16 1.71
CA TYR A 294 8.80 7.78 1.22
C TYR A 294 9.24 7.22 -0.13
N TYR A 295 9.14 5.90 -0.33
CA TYR A 295 9.39 5.29 -1.63
C TYR A 295 8.41 5.81 -2.69
N TYR A 296 7.14 5.99 -2.33
CA TYR A 296 6.18 6.61 -3.25
C TYR A 296 6.55 8.07 -3.59
N LYS A 297 7.01 8.87 -2.63
CA LYS A 297 7.45 10.25 -2.88
C LYS A 297 8.72 10.30 -3.74
N LEU A 298 9.65 9.37 -3.55
CA LEU A 298 10.79 9.18 -4.45
C LEU A 298 10.33 8.80 -5.86
N ALA A 299 9.36 7.89 -6.00
CA ALA A 299 8.81 7.52 -7.30
C ALA A 299 8.26 8.74 -8.05
N LYS A 300 7.49 9.61 -7.36
CA LYS A 300 7.02 10.87 -7.95
C LYS A 300 8.14 11.84 -8.31
N PHE A 301 9.15 11.96 -7.46
CA PHE A 301 10.32 12.79 -7.72
C PHE A 301 11.04 12.34 -9.01
N TYR A 302 11.32 11.05 -9.16
CA TYR A 302 11.97 10.52 -10.37
C TYR A 302 11.05 10.54 -11.60
N LEU A 303 9.74 10.36 -11.42
CA LEU A 303 8.75 10.57 -12.48
C LEU A 303 8.80 12.00 -13.03
N ALA A 304 8.90 13.02 -12.16
CA ALA A 304 9.04 14.42 -12.57
C ALA A 304 10.34 14.68 -13.36
N LYS A 305 11.40 13.93 -13.06
CA LYS A 305 12.68 13.94 -13.79
C LYS A 305 12.67 13.10 -15.07
N LYS A 306 11.59 12.38 -15.36
CA LYS A 306 11.46 11.39 -16.45
C LYS A 306 12.46 10.22 -16.34
N ASP A 307 12.99 9.96 -15.16
CA ASP A 307 13.73 8.73 -14.87
C ASP A 307 12.74 7.63 -14.47
N PHE A 308 12.12 7.05 -15.49
CA PHE A 308 11.01 6.11 -15.29
C PHE A 308 11.46 4.77 -14.69
N ILE A 309 12.72 4.35 -14.92
CA ILE A 309 13.26 3.11 -14.36
C ILE A 309 13.45 3.26 -12.84
N THR A 310 14.08 4.35 -12.40
CA THR A 310 14.23 4.60 -10.96
C THR A 310 12.87 4.85 -10.31
N ALA A 311 11.95 5.54 -11.00
CA ALA A 311 10.58 5.71 -10.52
C ALA A 311 9.85 4.38 -10.34
N LEU A 312 9.99 3.44 -11.29
CA LEU A 312 9.40 2.10 -11.24
C LEU A 312 9.90 1.31 -10.02
N ASN A 313 11.22 1.25 -9.83
CA ASN A 313 11.82 0.54 -8.69
C ASN A 313 11.29 1.08 -7.34
N ASN A 314 11.14 2.40 -7.24
CA ASN A 314 10.61 3.03 -6.03
C ASN A 314 9.11 2.74 -5.81
N ILE A 315 8.27 2.81 -6.86
CA ILE A 315 6.83 2.54 -6.69
C ILE A 315 6.55 1.07 -6.42
N GLU A 316 7.35 0.14 -6.95
CA GLU A 316 7.27 -1.29 -6.65
C GLU A 316 7.68 -1.59 -5.21
N LYS A 317 8.78 -1.00 -4.73
CA LYS A 317 9.17 -1.10 -3.31
C LYS A 317 8.09 -0.53 -2.39
N SER A 318 7.47 0.58 -2.80
CA SER A 318 6.31 1.14 -2.08
C SER A 318 5.13 0.17 -2.05
N ASN A 319 4.78 -0.46 -3.18
CA ASN A 319 3.70 -1.45 -3.27
C ASN A 319 3.95 -2.67 -2.38
N MET A 320 5.19 -3.17 -2.35
CA MET A 320 5.59 -4.31 -1.52
C MET A 320 5.40 -3.98 -0.03
N LEU A 321 5.95 -2.84 0.42
CA LEU A 321 5.79 -2.36 1.79
C LEU A 321 4.33 -2.06 2.14
N ARG A 322 3.49 -1.71 1.14
CA ARG A 322 2.05 -1.51 1.32
C ARG A 322 1.34 -2.81 1.74
N LYS A 323 1.78 -3.95 1.23
CA LYS A 323 1.15 -5.26 1.48
C LYS A 323 1.63 -5.90 2.78
N GLU A 324 2.92 -5.77 3.07
CA GLU A 324 3.59 -6.49 4.16
C GLU A 324 3.39 -5.88 5.54
N LYS A 325 3.51 -4.56 5.69
CA LYS A 325 3.44 -3.91 7.01
C LYS A 325 2.00 -3.50 7.34
N VAL A 326 1.62 -3.56 8.62
CA VAL A 326 0.46 -2.80 9.11
C VAL A 326 0.90 -1.34 9.05
N ILE A 327 0.37 -0.61 8.07
CA ILE A 327 0.75 0.78 7.83
C ILE A 327 -0.07 1.64 8.77
N THR A 328 0.63 2.53 9.44
CA THR A 328 0.05 3.49 10.36
C THR A 328 -0.61 4.62 9.57
N SER A 329 -1.74 5.12 10.08
CA SER A 329 -2.60 6.14 9.47
C SER A 329 -1.88 7.28 8.74
N GLU A 330 -0.71 7.67 9.18
CA GLU A 330 -0.11 8.95 8.81
C GLU A 330 0.77 8.90 7.55
N MET A 331 1.15 7.70 7.13
CA MET A 331 2.04 7.45 5.99
C MET A 331 1.34 6.58 4.93
N LEU A 332 0.03 6.76 4.81
CA LEU A 332 -0.80 6.07 3.83
C LEU A 332 -0.89 6.88 2.55
N VAL A 333 -0.44 6.29 1.45
CA VAL A 333 -0.73 6.79 0.09
C VAL A 333 -2.08 6.25 -0.35
N GLU A 334 -2.98 7.09 -0.80
CA GLU A 334 -4.29 6.66 -1.26
C GLU A 334 -4.20 5.85 -2.56
N GLY A 335 -5.02 4.80 -2.68
CA GLY A 335 -4.95 3.87 -3.80
C GLY A 335 -5.11 4.56 -5.16
N TRP A 336 -6.06 5.48 -5.29
CA TRP A 336 -6.31 6.17 -6.57
C TRP A 336 -5.06 6.89 -7.08
N ASP A 337 -4.34 7.58 -6.22
CA ASP A 337 -3.21 8.39 -6.63
C ASP A 337 -1.91 7.59 -6.75
N PHE A 338 -1.80 6.54 -5.94
CA PHE A 338 -0.77 5.52 -6.08
C PHE A 338 -0.82 4.89 -7.49
N TYR A 339 -1.97 4.33 -7.86
CA TYR A 339 -2.13 3.62 -9.13
C TYR A 339 -2.13 4.57 -10.34
N ARG A 340 -2.58 5.83 -10.18
CA ARG A 340 -2.38 6.86 -11.21
C ARG A 340 -0.89 7.07 -11.50
N THR A 341 -0.11 7.30 -10.44
CA THR A 341 1.35 7.53 -10.55
C THR A 341 2.05 6.32 -11.17
N TYR A 342 1.63 5.10 -10.78
CA TYR A 342 2.17 3.88 -11.36
C TYR A 342 1.85 3.79 -12.87
N GLY A 343 0.62 4.09 -13.27
CA GLY A 343 0.23 4.17 -14.68
C GLY A 343 1.05 5.18 -15.49
N GLU A 344 1.34 6.36 -14.92
CA GLU A 344 2.18 7.38 -15.56
C GLU A 344 3.64 6.92 -15.76
N ILE A 345 4.22 6.26 -14.75
CA ILE A 345 5.56 5.68 -14.84
C ILE A 345 5.60 4.62 -15.96
N LEU A 346 4.63 3.71 -15.98
CA LEU A 346 4.53 2.66 -17.00
C LEU A 346 4.28 3.22 -18.40
N THR A 347 3.53 4.32 -18.51
CA THR A 347 3.36 5.07 -19.76
C THR A 347 4.70 5.61 -20.26
N GLY A 348 5.53 6.17 -19.37
CA GLY A 348 6.88 6.64 -19.70
C GLY A 348 7.81 5.51 -20.17
N LEU A 349 7.62 4.30 -19.66
CA LEU A 349 8.29 3.07 -20.09
C LEU A 349 7.66 2.41 -21.31
N LYS A 350 6.61 3.01 -21.88
CA LYS A 350 5.82 2.47 -23.01
C LYS A 350 5.19 1.09 -22.73
N GLN A 351 4.97 0.76 -21.46
CA GLN A 351 4.24 -0.45 -21.04
C GLN A 351 2.74 -0.14 -20.98
N TYR A 352 2.14 0.11 -22.14
CA TYR A 352 0.79 0.69 -22.23
C TYR A 352 -0.32 -0.18 -21.64
N ASP A 353 -0.24 -1.50 -21.78
CA ASP A 353 -1.24 -2.42 -21.21
C ASP A 353 -1.24 -2.37 -19.70
N LYS A 354 -0.06 -2.47 -19.08
CA LYS A 354 0.08 -2.34 -17.62
C LYS A 354 -0.30 -0.94 -17.14
N ALA A 355 0.02 0.10 -17.91
CA ALA A 355 -0.37 1.47 -17.59
C ALA A 355 -1.90 1.61 -17.56
N ARG A 356 -2.59 1.07 -18.57
CA ARG A 356 -4.05 1.03 -18.68
C ARG A 356 -4.69 0.36 -17.48
N ASP A 357 -4.19 -0.81 -17.08
CA ASP A 357 -4.71 -1.53 -15.92
C ASP A 357 -4.54 -0.73 -14.62
N ASN A 358 -3.39 -0.09 -14.42
CA ASN A 358 -3.16 0.77 -13.27
C ASN A 358 -4.09 1.99 -13.25
N PHE A 359 -4.34 2.63 -14.40
CA PHE A 359 -5.32 3.72 -14.47
C PHE A 359 -6.75 3.24 -14.18
N LYS A 360 -7.14 2.07 -14.68
CA LYS A 360 -8.45 1.47 -14.35
C LYS A 360 -8.57 1.17 -12.85
N ILE A 361 -7.53 0.61 -12.23
CA ILE A 361 -7.50 0.40 -10.78
C ILE A 361 -7.65 1.74 -10.04
N SER A 362 -6.91 2.77 -10.47
CA SER A 362 -7.03 4.12 -9.90
C SER A 362 -8.48 4.65 -9.94
N LEU A 363 -9.20 4.44 -11.04
CA LEU A 363 -10.61 4.82 -11.19
C LEU A 363 -11.58 3.94 -10.38
N ILE A 364 -11.24 2.68 -10.07
CA ILE A 364 -12.01 1.87 -9.11
C ILE A 364 -11.95 2.52 -7.72
N TYR A 365 -10.76 2.99 -7.31
CA TYR A 365 -10.59 3.70 -6.05
C TYR A 365 -11.25 5.08 -6.06
N TYR A 366 -11.19 5.82 -7.16
CA TYR A 366 -11.86 7.12 -7.28
C TYR A 366 -12.43 7.31 -8.70
N PRO A 367 -13.70 6.94 -8.93
CA PRO A 367 -14.31 6.99 -10.27
C PRO A 367 -14.34 8.38 -10.91
N GLY A 368 -14.44 9.43 -10.09
CA GLY A 368 -14.43 10.82 -10.53
C GLY A 368 -13.04 11.46 -10.60
N TYR A 369 -11.95 10.67 -10.57
CA TYR A 369 -10.60 11.23 -10.54
C TYR A 369 -10.18 11.76 -11.91
N LYS A 370 -10.35 13.07 -12.10
CA LYS A 370 -10.12 13.76 -13.37
C LYS A 370 -8.69 13.57 -13.88
N GLU A 371 -7.70 13.68 -13.01
CA GLU A 371 -6.28 13.56 -13.32
C GLU A 371 -5.97 12.18 -13.93
N THR A 372 -6.55 11.11 -13.38
CA THR A 372 -6.41 9.76 -13.95
C THR A 372 -7.12 9.62 -15.29
N THR A 373 -8.32 10.19 -15.41
CA THR A 373 -9.08 10.12 -16.67
C THR A 373 -8.32 10.81 -17.81
N GLU A 374 -7.74 11.98 -17.54
CA GLU A 374 -6.90 12.72 -18.50
C GLU A 374 -5.60 11.98 -18.81
N ALA A 375 -4.92 11.41 -17.80
CA ALA A 375 -3.72 10.63 -17.99
C ALA A 375 -3.96 9.36 -18.82
N LEU A 376 -5.07 8.66 -18.56
CA LEU A 376 -5.49 7.50 -19.34
C LEU A 376 -5.74 7.86 -20.80
N ALA A 377 -6.53 8.92 -21.07
CA ALA A 377 -6.79 9.36 -22.43
C ALA A 377 -5.50 9.72 -23.18
N LYS A 378 -4.57 10.43 -22.53
CA LYS A 378 -3.26 10.74 -23.10
C LYS A 378 -2.44 9.48 -23.39
N MET A 379 -2.46 8.50 -22.49
CA MET A 379 -1.78 7.21 -22.69
C MET A 379 -2.35 6.45 -23.89
N GLU A 380 -3.68 6.38 -24.06
CA GLU A 380 -4.29 5.68 -25.20
C GLU A 380 -3.90 6.30 -26.55
N ILE A 381 -3.77 7.63 -26.62
CA ILE A 381 -3.27 8.32 -27.83
C ILE A 381 -1.82 7.91 -28.13
N LEU A 382 -0.96 7.83 -27.11
CA LEU A 382 0.43 7.39 -27.25
C LEU A 382 0.52 5.93 -27.69
N ALA A 383 -0.31 5.05 -27.11
CA ALA A 383 -0.40 3.65 -27.47
C ALA A 383 -0.84 3.47 -28.93
N GLY A 384 -1.91 4.15 -29.35
CA GLY A 384 -2.38 4.12 -30.74
C GLY A 384 -1.33 4.65 -31.74
N THR A 385 -0.61 5.71 -31.36
CA THR A 385 0.50 6.24 -32.17
C THR A 385 1.62 5.21 -32.29
N ALA A 386 2.01 4.56 -31.19
CA ALA A 386 3.03 3.50 -31.20
C ALA A 386 2.62 2.37 -32.17
N VAL A 387 1.40 1.85 -32.07
CA VAL A 387 0.88 0.83 -33.00
C VAL A 387 0.94 1.31 -34.46
N SER A 388 0.51 2.53 -34.75
CA SER A 388 0.46 3.03 -36.15
C SER A 388 1.82 3.32 -36.79
N THR A 389 2.88 3.46 -35.99
CA THR A 389 4.22 3.85 -36.45
C THR A 389 5.26 2.76 -36.28
N ASP A 390 4.92 1.68 -35.60
CA ASP A 390 5.80 0.57 -35.31
C ASP A 390 6.11 -0.27 -36.56
N LYS A 391 7.38 -0.63 -36.68
CA LYS A 391 7.97 -1.44 -37.76
C LYS A 391 8.92 -2.51 -37.22
N THR A 392 9.04 -2.62 -35.89
CA THR A 392 9.93 -3.57 -35.23
C THR A 392 9.16 -4.85 -34.96
N ALA A 393 9.78 -5.99 -35.21
CA ALA A 393 9.16 -7.28 -34.91
C ALA A 393 9.28 -7.59 -33.40
N PRO A 394 8.32 -8.33 -32.81
CA PRO A 394 8.37 -8.71 -31.41
C PRO A 394 9.64 -9.48 -31.02
N GLU A 395 10.12 -9.31 -29.80
CA GLU A 395 11.15 -10.15 -29.22
C GLU A 395 10.55 -11.40 -28.57
N ILE A 396 11.06 -12.59 -28.89
CA ILE A 396 10.62 -13.88 -28.33
C ILE A 396 11.74 -14.49 -27.48
N ALA A 397 11.46 -14.74 -26.20
CA ALA A 397 12.32 -15.52 -25.30
C ALA A 397 11.59 -16.79 -24.82
N ILE A 398 12.21 -17.95 -24.99
CA ILE A 398 11.66 -19.23 -24.50
C ILE A 398 12.23 -19.49 -23.11
N THR A 399 11.36 -19.67 -22.13
CA THR A 399 11.72 -19.94 -20.73
C THR A 399 11.63 -21.42 -20.39
N GLU A 400 10.74 -22.16 -21.08
CA GLU A 400 10.57 -23.60 -20.92
C GLU A 400 10.21 -24.26 -22.26
N PRO A 401 10.85 -25.37 -22.65
CA PRO A 401 12.05 -25.95 -22.03
C PRO A 401 13.26 -25.01 -22.16
N THR A 402 14.15 -25.00 -21.16
CA THR A 402 15.30 -24.07 -21.14
C THR A 402 16.21 -24.33 -22.33
N PRO A 403 16.37 -23.37 -23.26
CA PRO A 403 17.15 -23.61 -24.45
C PRO A 403 18.66 -23.51 -24.18
N ASN A 404 19.40 -24.63 -24.04
CA ASN A 404 20.87 -24.60 -23.99
C ASN A 404 21.47 -24.37 -25.39
N ARG A 405 22.45 -23.47 -25.56
CA ARG A 405 23.12 -23.23 -26.87
C ARG A 405 23.55 -24.56 -27.52
N GLY A 406 22.98 -24.88 -28.69
CA GLY A 406 23.21 -26.15 -29.43
C GLY A 406 22.10 -27.22 -29.31
N LEU A 407 20.89 -26.82 -28.86
CA LEU A 407 19.74 -27.60 -28.41
C LEU A 407 19.36 -28.95 -29.06
N LYS A 408 19.38 -29.98 -28.21
CA LYS A 408 18.42 -31.10 -28.18
C LYS A 408 17.87 -31.23 -26.76
N VAL A 409 16.56 -31.09 -26.57
CA VAL A 409 15.89 -31.42 -25.30
C VAL A 409 15.32 -32.83 -25.43
N VAL A 410 15.72 -33.78 -24.59
CA VAL A 410 15.19 -35.15 -24.63
C VAL A 410 13.99 -35.27 -23.69
N SER A 411 12.80 -35.56 -24.21
CA SER A 411 11.56 -35.76 -23.42
C SER A 411 10.95 -37.13 -23.68
N LEU A 412 10.43 -37.78 -22.63
CA LEU A 412 9.64 -39.03 -22.73
C LEU A 412 8.12 -38.78 -22.83
N ALA A 413 7.68 -37.52 -22.66
CA ALA A 413 6.26 -37.19 -22.60
C ALA A 413 5.57 -37.24 -23.97
N SER A 414 4.25 -37.48 -23.97
CA SER A 414 3.41 -37.37 -25.16
C SER A 414 3.31 -35.94 -25.68
N ASN A 415 3.33 -34.97 -24.76
CA ASN A 415 3.26 -33.54 -25.01
C ASN A 415 4.40 -32.83 -24.28
N VAL A 416 4.83 -31.69 -24.79
CA VAL A 416 5.72 -30.77 -24.07
C VAL A 416 5.04 -29.42 -23.91
N MET A 417 5.00 -28.93 -22.66
CA MET A 417 4.64 -27.57 -22.35
C MET A 417 5.77 -26.64 -22.81
N VAL A 418 5.43 -25.69 -23.68
CA VAL A 418 6.33 -24.60 -24.08
C VAL A 418 5.87 -23.34 -23.37
N LYS A 419 6.78 -22.65 -22.69
CA LYS A 419 6.55 -21.34 -22.07
C LYS A 419 7.58 -20.33 -22.57
N GLY A 420 7.17 -19.08 -22.65
CA GLY A 420 8.06 -18.00 -23.02
C GLY A 420 7.42 -16.63 -22.83
N THR A 421 8.15 -15.62 -23.27
CA THR A 421 7.70 -14.24 -23.33
C THR A 421 7.78 -13.74 -24.77
N ALA A 422 6.76 -13.00 -25.20
CA ALA A 422 6.76 -12.21 -26.41
C ALA A 422 6.56 -10.74 -26.02
N THR A 423 7.47 -9.86 -26.43
CA THR A 423 7.41 -8.44 -26.03
C THR A 423 7.60 -7.53 -27.23
N ASP A 424 6.72 -6.54 -27.34
CA ASP A 424 6.82 -5.46 -28.32
C ASP A 424 6.22 -4.16 -27.74
N VAL A 425 6.69 -3.00 -28.23
CA VAL A 425 6.20 -1.68 -27.82
C VAL A 425 4.75 -1.40 -28.23
N SER A 426 4.28 -1.98 -29.34
CA SER A 426 2.91 -1.89 -29.81
C SER A 426 1.99 -2.93 -29.14
N GLY A 427 2.58 -3.86 -28.37
CA GLY A 427 1.86 -4.95 -27.72
C GLY A 427 1.70 -6.17 -28.62
N ILE A 428 1.43 -7.33 -28.02
CA ILE A 428 1.31 -8.60 -28.74
C ILE A 428 -0.13 -8.86 -29.16
N LYS A 429 -0.36 -9.06 -30.45
CA LYS A 429 -1.67 -9.43 -31.00
C LYS A 429 -1.90 -10.92 -30.91
N GLU A 430 -0.88 -11.71 -31.24
CA GLU A 430 -1.01 -13.16 -31.32
C GLU A 430 0.33 -13.86 -31.11
N VAL A 431 0.30 -14.99 -30.41
CA VAL A 431 1.38 -15.96 -30.38
C VAL A 431 0.85 -17.30 -30.87
N SER A 432 1.64 -18.01 -31.68
CA SER A 432 1.34 -19.37 -32.09
C SER A 432 2.55 -20.29 -31.96
N ILE A 433 2.30 -21.55 -31.65
CA ILE A 433 3.31 -22.61 -31.55
C ILE A 433 2.93 -23.70 -32.55
N ASN A 434 3.81 -23.99 -33.51
CA ASN A 434 3.56 -24.89 -34.63
C ASN A 434 2.25 -24.57 -35.38
N GLY A 435 1.92 -23.29 -35.51
CA GLY A 435 0.70 -22.80 -36.17
C GLY A 435 -0.58 -22.86 -35.31
N ILE A 436 -0.50 -23.37 -34.08
CA ILE A 436 -1.62 -23.38 -33.13
C ILE A 436 -1.53 -22.11 -32.28
N LYS A 437 -2.59 -21.30 -32.27
CA LYS A 437 -2.66 -20.10 -31.43
C LYS A 437 -2.63 -20.48 -29.95
N VAL A 438 -1.81 -19.79 -29.18
CA VAL A 438 -1.73 -19.94 -27.73
C VAL A 438 -2.17 -18.67 -27.04
N PHE A 439 -2.67 -18.78 -25.82
CA PHE A 439 -2.99 -17.62 -25.02
C PHE A 439 -1.69 -16.93 -24.59
N ALA A 440 -1.58 -15.64 -24.89
CA ALA A 440 -0.55 -14.77 -24.38
C ALA A 440 -1.20 -13.79 -23.39
N GLN A 441 -0.62 -13.67 -22.21
CA GLN A 441 -1.00 -12.68 -21.22
C GLN A 441 -0.61 -11.26 -21.70
N PRO A 442 -1.28 -10.21 -21.20
CA PRO A 442 -0.92 -8.82 -21.53
C PRO A 442 0.53 -8.43 -21.18
N ASN A 443 1.18 -9.15 -20.27
CA ASN A 443 2.59 -8.95 -19.92
C ASN A 443 3.56 -9.62 -20.92
N GLY A 444 3.05 -10.35 -21.91
CA GLY A 444 3.81 -11.08 -22.91
C GLY A 444 4.02 -12.56 -22.61
N ASP A 445 3.68 -13.04 -21.41
CA ASP A 445 3.86 -14.44 -21.04
C ASP A 445 2.89 -15.33 -21.83
N PHE A 446 3.41 -16.38 -22.46
CA PHE A 446 2.60 -17.35 -23.18
C PHE A 446 2.97 -18.77 -22.79
N TRP A 447 2.02 -19.69 -22.95
CA TRP A 447 2.28 -21.12 -22.83
C TRP A 447 1.35 -21.95 -23.71
N GLY A 448 1.81 -23.13 -24.11
CA GLY A 448 1.00 -24.10 -24.83
C GLY A 448 1.62 -25.49 -24.86
N ASP A 449 0.77 -26.51 -24.90
CA ASP A 449 1.18 -27.90 -25.06
C ASP A 449 1.41 -28.25 -26.53
N VAL A 450 2.56 -28.82 -26.82
CA VAL A 450 2.93 -29.30 -28.16
C VAL A 450 2.98 -30.82 -28.18
N PRO A 451 2.15 -31.50 -29.01
CA PRO A 451 2.25 -32.94 -29.21
C PRO A 451 3.59 -33.35 -29.79
N MET A 452 4.17 -34.44 -29.27
CA MET A 452 5.50 -34.91 -29.64
C MET A 452 5.46 -36.24 -30.40
N LYS A 453 6.05 -36.26 -31.60
CA LYS A 453 6.34 -37.48 -32.37
C LYS A 453 7.63 -38.10 -31.87
N ILE A 454 7.77 -39.42 -31.96
CA ILE A 454 9.06 -40.08 -31.66
C ILE A 454 10.12 -39.53 -32.62
N GLY A 455 11.33 -39.25 -32.12
CA GLY A 455 12.42 -38.62 -32.86
C GLY A 455 12.48 -37.10 -32.70
N LEU A 456 13.12 -36.42 -33.67
CA LEU A 456 13.33 -34.97 -33.64
C LEU A 456 12.05 -34.21 -34.00
N ASN A 457 11.63 -33.30 -33.13
CA ASN A 457 10.49 -32.41 -33.32
C ASN A 457 10.98 -30.98 -33.39
N LYS A 458 10.76 -30.32 -34.53
CA LYS A 458 11.03 -28.90 -34.70
C LYS A 458 9.86 -28.09 -34.16
N ILE A 459 10.14 -27.21 -33.20
CA ILE A 459 9.17 -26.29 -32.62
C ILE A 459 9.38 -24.91 -33.24
N LEU A 460 8.32 -24.34 -33.80
CA LEU A 460 8.28 -22.98 -34.31
C LEU A 460 7.33 -22.14 -33.46
N VAL A 461 7.87 -21.12 -32.81
CA VAL A 461 7.08 -20.09 -32.12
C VAL A 461 7.06 -18.85 -33.00
N VAL A 462 5.86 -18.31 -33.23
CA VAL A 462 5.63 -17.10 -34.01
C VAL A 462 4.90 -16.10 -33.13
N ALA A 463 5.40 -14.87 -33.06
CA ALA A 463 4.71 -13.75 -32.44
C ALA A 463 4.39 -12.69 -33.50
N ILE A 464 3.19 -12.13 -33.40
CA ILE A 464 2.71 -11.02 -34.22
C ILE A 464 2.27 -9.90 -33.27
N ASP A 465 2.77 -8.70 -33.49
CA ASP A 465 2.38 -7.52 -32.72
C ASP A 465 1.08 -6.87 -33.22
N MET A 466 0.64 -5.81 -32.56
CA MET A 466 -0.56 -5.05 -32.92
C MET A 466 -0.38 -4.22 -34.20
N ALA A 467 0.85 -3.89 -34.59
CA ALA A 467 1.19 -3.23 -35.84
C ALA A 467 1.24 -4.19 -37.06
N GLY A 468 1.23 -5.50 -36.80
CA GLY A 468 1.32 -6.56 -37.80
C GLY A 468 2.74 -7.02 -38.13
N ASN A 469 3.78 -6.58 -37.40
CA ASN A 469 5.12 -7.12 -37.58
C ASN A 469 5.21 -8.51 -36.94
N LYS A 470 6.13 -9.32 -37.45
CA LYS A 470 6.22 -10.75 -37.16
C LYS A 470 7.64 -11.17 -36.83
N SER A 471 7.79 -11.97 -35.78
CA SER A 471 9.04 -12.66 -35.45
C SER A 471 8.84 -14.16 -35.28
N GLU A 472 9.92 -14.91 -35.45
CA GLU A 472 9.93 -16.37 -35.37
C GLU A 472 11.11 -16.85 -34.52
N LYS A 473 10.86 -17.87 -33.69
CA LYS A 473 11.88 -18.56 -32.90
C LYS A 473 11.73 -20.05 -33.08
N THR A 474 12.81 -20.74 -33.45
CA THR A 474 12.81 -22.20 -33.62
C THR A 474 13.77 -22.88 -32.66
N PHE A 475 13.36 -24.04 -32.15
CA PHE A 475 14.22 -24.94 -31.37
C PHE A 475 13.74 -26.39 -31.52
N ASP A 476 14.61 -27.35 -31.25
CA ASP A 476 14.32 -28.77 -31.44
C ASP A 476 14.20 -29.52 -30.11
N ILE A 477 13.24 -30.45 -30.07
CA ILE A 477 13.01 -31.39 -28.97
C ILE A 477 13.08 -32.81 -29.53
N GLU A 478 13.93 -33.65 -28.96
CA GLU A 478 14.02 -35.06 -29.31
C GLU A 478 13.17 -35.90 -28.34
N LYS A 479 12.31 -36.76 -28.87
CA LYS A 479 11.54 -37.71 -28.08
C LYS A 479 12.09 -39.11 -28.26
N SER A 480 12.56 -39.71 -27.17
CA SER A 480 13.04 -41.09 -27.18
C SER A 480 11.88 -42.08 -27.35
N ALA A 481 12.13 -43.17 -28.07
CA ALA A 481 11.20 -44.29 -28.11
C ALA A 481 11.16 -45.00 -26.74
N PRO A 482 10.01 -45.56 -26.32
CA PRO A 482 9.95 -46.42 -25.14
C PRO A 482 10.91 -47.60 -25.32
N ALA A 483 11.69 -47.93 -24.30
CA ALA A 483 12.53 -49.12 -24.34
C ALA A 483 11.64 -50.36 -24.50
N THR A 484 11.77 -51.09 -25.62
CA THR A 484 11.14 -52.39 -25.80
C THR A 484 11.74 -53.37 -24.80
N THR A 485 11.01 -53.68 -23.73
CA THR A 485 11.28 -54.87 -22.92
C THR A 485 10.92 -56.09 -23.76
N ALA A 486 11.91 -56.76 -24.32
CA ALA A 486 11.74 -58.10 -24.84
C ALA A 486 11.29 -58.99 -23.68
N ALA A 487 10.07 -59.53 -23.75
CA ALA A 487 9.61 -60.55 -22.82
C ALA A 487 10.47 -61.81 -23.06
N THR A 488 11.21 -62.23 -22.04
CA THR A 488 11.92 -63.50 -22.02
C THR A 488 10.87 -64.63 -21.99
N PRO A 489 10.94 -65.63 -22.89
CA PRO A 489 10.00 -66.75 -22.92
C PRO A 489 10.06 -67.64 -21.68
#